data_AF-D5E684-F1
#
_entry.id   AF-D5E684-F1
#
_cell.length_a   1.000
_cell.length_b   1.000
_cell.length_c   1.000
_cell.angle_alpha   90.00
_cell.angle_beta   90.00
_cell.angle_gamma   90.00
#
_symmetry.space_group_name_H-M   'P 1'
#
loop_
_entity.id
_entity.type
_entity.pdbx_description
1 polymer ?
#
loop_
_entity_poly.entity_id
_entity_poly.type
_entity_poly.pdbx_seq_one_letter_code
_entity_poly.pdbx_strand_id
1 'polypeptide(L)'
;MNTQTNENDLYRQQCKVVQEICQLKLLNEKLASVRMFKEKLKGAINATYNNTEEISRIEQAKNQSTDLIDFVLKNMTPFNSWLIKNAFMTKNEQLMGHWYEEYFSKTTYYKKKKEAINEFMALYFDYKQLQL
;
A
#
# COMPACT_ATOMS: atom_id res chain seq x y z
N MET A 1 -13.31 -1.10 34.28
CA MET A 1 -13.01 -2.10 33.22
C MET A 1 -13.32 -1.46 31.87
N ASN A 2 -12.34 -1.30 30.95
CA ASN A 2 -12.53 -1.26 29.47
C ASN A 2 -11.43 -0.54 28.65
N THR A 3 -10.42 0.07 29.25
CA THR A 3 -9.39 0.82 28.49
C THR A 3 -8.52 -0.08 27.60
N GLN A 4 -8.10 -1.25 28.11
CA GLN A 4 -7.27 -2.21 27.36
C GLN A 4 -8.01 -2.90 26.20
N THR A 5 -9.30 -3.18 26.36
CA THR A 5 -10.13 -3.77 25.31
C THR A 5 -10.29 -2.79 24.14
N ASN A 6 -10.54 -1.51 24.45
CA ASN A 6 -10.72 -0.45 23.47
C ASN A 6 -9.44 -0.18 22.66
N GLU A 7 -8.27 -0.18 23.31
CA GLU A 7 -6.99 0.03 22.62
C GLU A 7 -6.64 -1.11 21.64
N ASN A 8 -6.93 -2.35 22.03
CA ASN A 8 -6.72 -3.51 21.16
C ASN A 8 -7.68 -3.51 19.95
N ASP A 9 -8.94 -3.11 20.15
CA ASP A 9 -9.91 -2.99 19.07
C ASP A 9 -9.53 -1.88 18.08
N LEU A 10 -9.08 -0.72 18.58
CA LEU A 10 -8.58 0.37 17.75
C LEU A 10 -7.39 -0.09 16.92
N TYR A 11 -6.38 -0.73 17.52
CA TYR A 11 -5.23 -1.25 16.80
C TYR A 11 -5.64 -2.25 15.71
N ARG A 12 -6.60 -3.13 15.99
CA ARG A 12 -7.11 -4.09 15.01
C ARG A 12 -7.81 -3.40 13.83
N GLN A 13 -8.53 -2.30 14.09
CA GLN A 13 -9.14 -1.49 13.03
C GLN A 13 -8.06 -0.79 12.18
N GLN A 14 -7.05 -0.18 12.82
CA GLN A 14 -5.92 0.44 12.12
C GLN A 14 -5.20 -0.55 11.22
N CYS A 15 -4.96 -1.78 11.70
CA CYS A 15 -4.39 -2.86 10.89
C CYS A 15 -5.19 -3.11 9.61
N LYS A 16 -6.53 -3.18 9.72
CA LYS A 16 -7.41 -3.41 8.57
C LYS A 16 -7.36 -2.24 7.59
N VAL A 17 -7.41 -1.01 8.09
CA VAL A 17 -7.33 0.20 7.26
C VAL A 17 -6.01 0.24 6.48
N VAL A 18 -4.87 0.04 7.15
CA VAL A 18 -3.56 0.02 6.49
C VAL A 18 -3.47 -1.10 5.46
N GLN A 19 -3.99 -2.29 5.79
CA GLN A 19 -4.06 -3.42 4.87
C GLN A 19 -4.87 -3.06 3.61
N GLU A 20 -6.07 -2.50 3.77
CA GLU A 20 -6.94 -2.10 2.65
C GLU A 20 -6.28 -1.03 1.78
N ILE A 21 -5.64 -0.03 2.38
CA ILE A 21 -4.89 1.02 1.67
C ILE A 21 -3.77 0.39 0.82
N CYS A 22 -2.96 -0.48 1.42
CA CYS A 22 -1.86 -1.17 0.73
C CYS A 22 -2.39 -2.08 -0.40
N GLN A 23 -3.45 -2.82 -0.15
CA GLN A 23 -4.07 -3.70 -1.16
C GLN A 23 -4.66 -2.90 -2.32
N LEU A 24 -5.29 -1.76 -2.05
CA LEU A 24 -5.83 -0.88 -3.07
C LEU A 24 -4.71 -0.30 -3.96
N LYS A 25 -3.56 0.09 -3.39
CA LYS A 25 -2.37 0.49 -4.16
C LYS A 25 -1.95 -0.60 -5.14
N LEU A 26 -1.77 -1.82 -4.64
CA LEU A 26 -1.35 -2.95 -5.46
C LEU A 26 -2.38 -3.29 -6.55
N LEU A 27 -3.67 -3.16 -6.24
CA LEU A 27 -4.73 -3.36 -7.21
C LEU A 27 -4.71 -2.30 -8.30
N ASN A 28 -4.53 -1.03 -7.94
CA ASN A 28 -4.42 0.08 -8.90
C ASN A 28 -3.22 -0.09 -9.84
N GLU A 29 -2.07 -0.53 -9.32
CA GLU A 29 -0.88 -0.82 -10.14
C GLU A 29 -1.13 -1.96 -11.14
N LYS A 30 -1.80 -3.04 -10.70
CA LYS A 30 -2.22 -4.14 -11.59
C LYS A 30 -3.21 -3.66 -12.65
N LEU A 31 -4.22 -2.87 -12.24
CA LEU A 31 -5.25 -2.36 -13.14
C LEU A 31 -4.66 -1.44 -14.21
N ALA A 32 -3.73 -0.55 -13.85
CA ALA A 32 -2.99 0.26 -14.80
C ALA A 32 -2.24 -0.59 -15.82
N SER A 33 -1.60 -1.67 -15.36
CA SER A 33 -0.85 -2.60 -16.23
C SER A 33 -1.78 -3.33 -17.22
N VAL A 34 -2.96 -3.77 -16.76
CA VAL A 34 -3.98 -4.40 -17.61
C VAL A 34 -4.53 -3.41 -18.65
N ARG A 35 -4.81 -2.16 -18.24
CA ARG A 35 -5.26 -1.10 -19.16
C ARG A 35 -4.21 -0.82 -20.24
N MET A 36 -2.94 -0.68 -19.86
CA MET A 36 -1.83 -0.51 -20.79
C MET A 36 -1.72 -1.67 -21.79
N PHE A 37 -1.85 -2.91 -21.32
CA PHE A 37 -1.81 -4.08 -22.19
C PHE A 37 -2.97 -4.10 -23.20
N LYS A 38 -4.18 -3.74 -22.76
CA LYS A 38 -5.35 -3.63 -23.64
C LYS A 38 -5.13 -2.61 -24.77
N GLU A 39 -4.60 -1.44 -24.44
CA GLU A 39 -4.34 -0.41 -25.46
C GLU A 39 -3.25 -0.82 -26.45
N LYS A 40 -2.21 -1.54 -26.00
CA LYS A 40 -1.19 -2.13 -26.88
C LYS A 40 -1.77 -3.18 -27.82
N LEU A 41 -2.66 -4.06 -27.33
CA LEU A 41 -3.33 -5.06 -28.17
C LEU A 41 -4.19 -4.43 -29.26
N LYS A 42 -4.93 -3.36 -28.95
CA LYS A 42 -5.73 -2.65 -29.96
C LYS A 42 -4.86 -2.07 -31.07
N GLY A 43 -3.72 -1.46 -30.72
CA GLY A 43 -2.77 -0.93 -31.70
C GLY A 43 -2.14 -2.02 -32.57
N ALA A 44 -1.91 -3.21 -32.02
CA ALA A 44 -1.42 -4.36 -32.79
C ALA A 44 -2.47 -4.93 -33.77
N ILE A 45 -3.76 -4.90 -33.39
CA ILE A 45 -4.86 -5.40 -34.23
C ILE A 45 -5.24 -4.37 -35.32
N ASN A 46 -5.18 -3.09 -35.01
CA ASN A 46 -5.55 -2.02 -35.95
C ASN A 46 -4.42 -0.98 -36.06
N ALA A 47 -3.68 -1.04 -37.16
CA ALA A 47 -2.56 -0.12 -37.43
C ALA A 47 -2.97 1.36 -37.55
N THR A 48 -4.25 1.66 -37.74
CA THR A 48 -4.78 3.05 -37.76
C THR A 48 -5.21 3.55 -36.38
N TYR A 49 -5.17 2.70 -35.35
CA TYR A 49 -5.55 3.07 -33.99
C TYR A 49 -4.43 3.85 -33.30
N ASN A 50 -4.63 5.16 -33.14
CA ASN A 50 -3.76 6.00 -32.32
C ASN A 50 -4.17 5.89 -30.84
N ASN A 51 -3.30 5.30 -30.02
CA ASN A 51 -3.50 5.11 -28.58
C ASN A 51 -2.59 5.98 -27.72
N THR A 52 -1.85 6.93 -28.30
CA THR A 52 -0.84 7.74 -27.60
C THR A 52 -1.45 8.57 -26.46
N GLU A 53 -2.60 9.20 -26.68
CA GLU A 53 -3.28 9.99 -25.65
C GLU A 53 -3.81 9.12 -24.50
N GLU A 54 -4.39 7.96 -24.82
CA GLU A 54 -4.96 7.08 -23.81
C GLU A 54 -3.87 6.40 -22.96
N ILE A 55 -2.75 6.03 -23.58
CA ILE A 55 -1.55 5.58 -22.87
C ILE A 55 -1.06 6.67 -21.91
N SER A 56 -0.94 7.92 -22.39
CA SER A 56 -0.49 9.04 -21.56
C SER A 56 -1.44 9.28 -20.37
N ARG A 57 -2.76 9.17 -20.56
CA ARG A 57 -3.75 9.27 -19.48
C ARG A 57 -3.61 8.13 -18.46
N ILE A 58 -3.41 6.89 -18.91
CA ILE A 58 -3.22 5.74 -18.03
C ILE A 58 -1.94 5.92 -17.19
N GLU A 59 -0.87 6.43 -17.79
CA GLU A 59 0.38 6.74 -17.08
C GLU A 59 0.22 7.87 -16.05
N GLN A 60 -0.47 8.95 -16.40
CA GLN A 60 -0.78 10.03 -15.46
C GLN A 60 -1.65 9.56 -14.28
N ALA A 61 -2.71 8.80 -14.56
CA ALA A 61 -3.62 8.27 -13.54
C ALA A 61 -2.92 7.27 -12.60
N LYS A 62 -1.97 6.49 -13.12
CA LYS A 62 -1.12 5.61 -12.32
C LYS A 62 -0.33 6.41 -11.29
N ASN A 63 0.25 7.55 -11.69
CA ASN A 63 1.10 8.36 -10.82
C ASN A 63 0.32 9.11 -9.73
N GLN A 64 -0.91 9.57 -9.99
CA GLN A 64 -1.67 10.40 -9.03
C GLN A 64 -2.18 9.62 -7.79
N SER A 65 -2.66 8.39 -7.95
CA SER A 65 -3.27 7.63 -6.83
C SER A 65 -2.25 6.89 -5.95
N THR A 66 -1.05 6.63 -6.49
CA THR A 66 0.03 5.97 -5.75
C THR A 66 0.85 6.97 -4.93
N ASP A 67 0.76 8.25 -5.24
CA ASP A 67 1.63 9.30 -4.70
C ASP A 67 1.53 9.43 -3.18
N LEU A 68 0.31 9.43 -2.62
CA LEU A 68 0.14 9.57 -1.15
C LEU A 68 0.74 8.38 -0.39
N ILE A 69 0.55 7.15 -0.88
CA ILE A 69 1.05 5.96 -0.20
C ILE A 69 2.57 5.87 -0.36
N ASP A 70 3.09 6.22 -1.53
CA ASP A 70 4.54 6.31 -1.77
C ASP A 70 5.18 7.42 -0.92
N PHE A 71 4.51 8.56 -0.77
CA PHE A 71 4.89 9.63 0.12
C PHE A 71 4.96 9.15 1.57
N VAL A 72 3.90 8.50 2.09
CA VAL A 72 3.90 7.97 3.45
C VAL A 72 5.05 6.99 3.64
N LEU A 73 5.17 5.98 2.77
CA LEU A 73 6.22 4.96 2.87
C LEU A 73 7.64 5.54 2.75
N LYS A 74 7.82 6.66 2.05
CA LYS A 74 9.11 7.36 1.92
C LYS A 74 9.45 8.18 3.16
N ASN A 75 8.46 8.72 3.85
CA ASN A 75 8.64 9.58 5.03
C ASN A 75 8.59 8.81 6.36
N MET A 76 8.16 7.55 6.35
CA MET A 76 8.34 6.63 7.47
C MET A 76 9.82 6.34 7.72
N THR A 77 10.15 5.96 8.95
CA THR A 77 11.46 5.35 9.24
C THR A 77 11.72 4.17 8.30
N PRO A 78 12.96 3.96 7.81
CA PRO A 78 13.25 2.89 6.86
C PRO A 78 12.81 1.50 7.35
N PHE A 79 12.97 1.24 8.65
CA PHE A 79 12.57 -0.02 9.28
C PHE A 79 11.04 -0.21 9.27
N ASN A 80 10.26 0.79 9.66
CA ASN A 80 8.80 0.67 9.68
C ASN A 80 8.23 0.63 8.26
N SER A 81 8.80 1.39 7.31
CA SER A 81 8.45 1.29 5.89
C SER A 81 8.67 -0.12 5.34
N TRP A 82 9.82 -0.72 5.64
CA TRP A 82 10.12 -2.11 5.29
C TRP A 82 9.12 -3.08 5.94
N LEU A 83 8.75 -2.86 7.19
CA LEU A 83 7.83 -3.73 7.91
C LEU A 83 6.40 -3.65 7.34
N ILE A 84 5.90 -2.46 6.97
CA ILE A 84 4.61 -2.30 6.29
C ILE A 84 4.62 -3.00 4.93
N LYS A 85 5.69 -2.81 4.14
CA LYS A 85 5.81 -3.46 2.83
C LYS A 85 5.74 -4.99 2.95
N ASN A 86 6.48 -5.57 3.90
CA ASN A 86 6.46 -7.02 4.10
C ASN A 86 5.15 -7.53 4.68
N ALA A 87 4.55 -6.79 5.62
CA ALA A 87 3.32 -7.21 6.27
C ALA A 87 2.08 -7.13 5.37
N PHE A 88 2.05 -6.21 4.40
CA PHE A 88 0.83 -5.88 3.66
C PHE A 88 0.96 -5.79 2.14
N MET A 89 2.19 -5.74 1.61
CA MET A 89 2.42 -5.53 0.17
C MET A 89 3.17 -6.68 -0.52
N THR A 90 3.92 -7.48 0.22
CA THR A 90 4.64 -8.64 -0.34
C THR A 90 3.66 -9.75 -0.68
N LYS A 91 3.65 -10.21 -1.94
CA LYS A 91 2.86 -11.36 -2.40
C LYS A 91 3.60 -12.65 -2.04
N ASN A 92 3.50 -13.09 -0.79
CA ASN A 92 3.94 -14.43 -0.47
C ASN A 92 2.86 -15.16 0.32
N GLU A 93 1.85 -15.64 -0.42
CA GLU A 93 0.68 -16.35 0.11
C GLU A 93 1.06 -17.57 0.96
N GLN A 94 2.24 -18.15 0.74
CA GLN A 94 2.78 -19.28 1.51
C GLN A 94 3.49 -18.87 2.82
N LEU A 95 3.87 -17.61 2.98
CA LEU A 95 4.67 -17.08 4.11
C LEU A 95 3.93 -16.04 4.96
N MET A 96 2.71 -15.63 4.55
CA MET A 96 1.95 -14.52 5.15
C MET A 96 1.69 -14.65 6.66
N GLY A 97 1.72 -15.86 7.23
CA GLY A 97 1.52 -16.06 8.67
C GLY A 97 2.77 -15.82 9.52
N HIS A 98 3.96 -16.12 8.99
CA HIS A 98 5.16 -16.36 9.80
C HIS A 98 6.48 -15.83 9.19
N TRP A 99 6.43 -15.05 8.10
CA TRP A 99 7.64 -14.46 7.48
C TRP A 99 8.53 -13.70 8.49
N TYR A 100 7.93 -13.15 9.54
CA TYR A 100 8.65 -12.39 10.56
C TYR A 100 9.55 -13.26 11.44
N GLU A 101 9.35 -14.57 11.48
CA GLU A 101 10.08 -15.50 12.37
C GLU A 101 11.56 -15.63 11.98
N GLU A 102 11.92 -15.29 10.73
CA GLU A 102 13.30 -15.21 10.27
C GLU A 102 14.08 -14.04 10.90
N TYR A 103 13.38 -13.04 11.42
CA TYR A 103 13.97 -11.78 11.87
C TYR A 103 13.67 -11.47 13.34
N PHE A 104 12.52 -11.91 13.85
CA PHE A 104 11.99 -11.51 15.14
C PHE A 104 11.30 -12.67 15.86
N SER A 105 11.32 -12.61 17.19
CA SER A 105 10.32 -13.34 17.97
C SER A 105 8.92 -12.77 17.70
N LYS A 106 7.90 -13.59 17.93
CA LYS A 106 6.49 -13.20 17.78
C LYS A 106 6.16 -11.91 18.54
N THR A 107 6.54 -11.81 19.81
CA THR A 107 6.27 -10.64 20.64
C THR A 107 6.95 -9.37 20.12
N THR A 108 8.21 -9.49 19.69
CA THR A 108 8.96 -8.38 19.08
C THR A 108 8.31 -7.92 17.79
N TYR A 109 7.91 -8.85 16.92
CA TYR A 109 7.21 -8.51 15.68
C TYR A 109 5.92 -7.73 15.95
N TYR A 110 5.03 -8.20 16.84
CA TYR A 110 3.77 -7.50 17.10
C TYR A 110 3.98 -6.11 17.71
N LYS A 111 5.01 -5.94 18.55
CA LYS A 111 5.38 -4.62 19.07
C LYS A 111 5.85 -3.69 17.94
N LYS A 112 6.77 -4.16 17.09
CA LYS A 112 7.30 -3.39 15.95
C LYS A 112 6.24 -3.10 14.89
N LYS A 113 5.31 -4.03 14.66
CA LYS A 113 4.15 -3.83 13.79
C LYS A 113 3.24 -2.73 14.31
N LYS A 114 2.98 -2.68 15.62
CA LYS A 114 2.20 -1.60 16.22
C LYS A 114 2.88 -0.23 16.05
N GLU A 115 4.19 -0.16 16.26
CA GLU A 115 4.98 1.06 16.01
C GLU A 115 4.85 1.52 14.55
N ALA A 116 5.03 0.60 13.59
CA ALA A 116 4.93 0.92 12.16
C ALA A 116 3.51 1.35 11.72
N ILE A 117 2.46 0.71 12.25
CA ILE A 117 1.08 1.08 11.95
C ILE A 117 0.76 2.47 12.49
N ASN A 118 1.19 2.79 13.71
CA ASN A 118 0.96 4.11 14.29
C ASN A 118 1.65 5.21 13.46
N GLU A 119 2.90 5.00 13.06
CA GLU A 119 3.63 5.94 12.20
C GLU A 119 2.94 6.11 10.83
N PHE A 120 2.52 5.00 10.21
CA PHE A 120 1.81 5.05 8.94
C PHE A 120 0.51 5.85 9.06
N MET A 121 -0.30 5.59 10.09
CA MET A 121 -1.58 6.26 10.31
C MET A 121 -1.39 7.76 10.56
N ALA A 122 -0.39 8.15 11.36
CA ALA A 122 -0.05 9.55 11.58
C ALA A 122 0.26 10.25 10.26
N LEU A 123 1.21 9.74 9.48
CA LEU A 123 1.58 10.34 8.19
C LEU A 123 0.43 10.36 7.18
N TYR A 124 -0.38 9.31 7.13
CA TYR A 124 -1.47 9.19 6.14
C TYR A 124 -2.64 10.15 6.42
N PHE A 125 -3.01 10.33 7.70
CA PHE A 125 -4.13 11.19 8.08
C PHE A 125 -3.71 12.64 8.38
N ASP A 126 -2.49 12.86 8.87
CA ASP A 126 -1.98 14.21 9.14
C ASP A 126 -1.59 14.94 7.84
N TYR A 127 -1.27 14.22 6.76
CA TYR A 127 -1.01 14.83 5.43
C TYR A 127 -2.16 15.74 4.97
N LYS A 128 -3.41 15.43 5.34
CA LYS A 128 -4.57 16.27 4.99
C LYS A 128 -4.59 17.63 5.69
N GLN A 129 -3.84 17.82 6.77
CA GLN A 129 -3.77 19.10 7.49
C GLN A 129 -2.69 20.05 6.93
N LEU A 130 -1.78 19.55 6.08
CA LEU A 130 -0.66 20.33 5.51
C LEU A 130 -0.97 20.95 4.13
N GLN A 131 -2.19 20.76 3.60
CA GLN A 131 -2.64 21.35 2.32
C GLN A 131 -3.73 22.42 2.48
N LEU A 132 -3.85 23.02 3.67
CA LEU A 132 -4.71 24.19 3.93
C LEU A 132 -3.88 25.48 3.96
#